data_AF-A0A497AMQ6-F1
#
_entry.id   AF-A0A497AMQ6-F1
#
_cell.length_a   1.000
_cell.length_b   1.000
_cell.length_c   1.000
_cell.angle_alpha   90.00
_cell.angle_beta   90.00
_cell.angle_gamma   90.00
#
_symmetry.space_group_name_H-M   'P 1'
#
loop_
_entity.id
_entity.type
_entity.pdbx_description
1 polymer ?
#
loop_
_entity_poly.entity_id
_entity_poly.type
_entity_poly.pdbx_seq_one_letter_code
_entity_poly.pdbx_strand_id
1 'polypeptide(L)'
;MRPKVAESWHTVCHSPFAVRLIVIALLAVFFAQAVTAIPQLSLTADEPVYIVAGYAFLRSGDLRMATQAQHPPLIQELTALPLLLQPGPELDSLDGWRTAEMSRFAPAFVAWYGGALDAATFAARMPVLLLALLWGASLF
;
A
#
# COMPACT_ATOMS: atom_id res chain seq x y z
N MET A 1 -31.24 -52.26 -29.91
CA MET A 1 -31.83 -51.04 -29.31
C MET A 1 -30.97 -50.64 -28.12
N ARG A 2 -30.12 -49.61 -28.25
CA ARG A 2 -29.33 -49.05 -27.14
C ARG A 2 -29.90 -47.67 -26.79
N PRO A 3 -30.18 -47.34 -25.52
CA PRO A 3 -30.65 -46.02 -25.16
C PRO A 3 -29.50 -45.02 -25.33
N LYS A 4 -29.76 -43.91 -26.04
CA LYS A 4 -28.89 -42.73 -26.04
C LYS A 4 -28.97 -42.12 -24.65
N VAL A 5 -27.94 -42.35 -23.83
CA VAL A 5 -27.75 -41.61 -22.59
C VAL A 5 -27.42 -40.18 -22.99
N ALA A 6 -28.30 -39.25 -22.60
CA ALA A 6 -28.12 -37.83 -22.82
C ALA A 6 -26.90 -37.34 -22.03
N GLU A 7 -25.79 -37.11 -22.73
CA GLU A 7 -24.69 -36.27 -22.26
C GLU A 7 -25.22 -34.84 -22.08
N SER A 8 -25.69 -34.54 -20.88
CA SER A 8 -26.04 -33.19 -20.44
C SER A 8 -25.09 -32.78 -19.31
N TRP A 9 -23.79 -32.97 -19.54
CA TRP A 9 -22.75 -32.58 -18.61
C TRP A 9 -22.16 -31.24 -19.07
N HIS A 10 -22.40 -30.20 -18.26
CA HIS A 10 -21.65 -28.95 -18.22
C HIS A 10 -21.88 -27.91 -19.33
N THR A 11 -23.11 -27.40 -19.46
CA THR A 11 -23.27 -25.98 -19.81
C THR A 11 -23.41 -25.19 -18.52
N VAL A 12 -22.28 -24.94 -17.84
CA VAL A 12 -22.24 -23.79 -16.94
C VAL A 12 -22.37 -22.59 -17.87
N CYS A 13 -23.58 -22.04 -17.99
CA CYS A 13 -23.78 -20.74 -18.61
C CYS A 13 -22.99 -19.73 -17.77
N HIS A 14 -21.76 -19.42 -18.18
CA HIS A 14 -20.99 -18.32 -17.63
C HIS A 14 -21.70 -17.02 -18.02
N SER A 15 -22.68 -16.61 -17.23
CA SER A 15 -23.25 -15.27 -17.37
C SER A 15 -22.12 -14.29 -17.07
N PRO A 16 -21.70 -13.45 -18.04
CA PRO A 16 -20.65 -12.46 -17.79
C PRO A 16 -21.03 -11.49 -16.68
N PHE A 17 -22.34 -11.32 -16.45
CA PHE A 17 -22.87 -10.55 -15.33
C PHE A 17 -22.64 -11.24 -13.98
N ALA A 18 -22.92 -12.55 -13.88
CA ALA A 18 -22.68 -13.30 -12.66
C ALA A 18 -21.19 -13.32 -12.28
N VAL A 19 -20.30 -13.48 -13.27
CA VAL A 19 -18.85 -13.42 -13.06
C VAL A 19 -18.42 -12.04 -12.53
N ARG A 20 -18.89 -10.94 -13.15
CA ARG A 20 -18.59 -9.58 -12.68
C ARG A 20 -19.04 -9.35 -11.24
N LEU A 21 -20.23 -9.82 -10.86
CA LEU A 21 -20.71 -9.70 -9.47
C LEU A 21 -19.83 -10.47 -8.48
N ILE A 22 -19.41 -11.69 -8.84
CA ILE A 22 -18.49 -12.48 -8.02
C ILE A 22 -17.16 -11.75 -7.85
N VAL A 23 -16.58 -11.22 -8.94
CA VAL A 23 -15.33 -10.46 -8.88
C VAL A 23 -15.46 -9.22 -8.00
N ILE A 24 -16.52 -8.43 -8.17
CA ILE A 24 -16.78 -7.25 -7.33
C ILE A 24 -16.90 -7.65 -5.86
N ALA A 25 -17.64 -8.71 -5.55
CA ALA A 25 -17.80 -9.21 -4.19
C ALA A 25 -16.46 -9.65 -3.58
N LEU A 26 -15.64 -10.38 -4.33
CA LEU A 26 -14.31 -10.83 -3.86
C LEU A 26 -13.36 -9.65 -3.64
N LEU A 27 -13.34 -8.66 -4.54
CA LEU A 27 -12.54 -7.45 -4.38
C LEU A 27 -12.99 -6.63 -3.17
N ALA A 28 -14.29 -6.52 -2.93
CA ALA A 28 -14.84 -5.84 -1.75
C ALA A 28 -14.47 -6.57 -0.45
N VAL A 29 -14.53 -7.91 -0.43
CA VAL A 29 -14.08 -8.72 0.71
C VAL A 29 -12.59 -8.54 0.95
N PHE A 30 -11.76 -8.62 -0.09
CA PHE A 30 -10.31 -8.38 0.01
C PHE A 30 -10.01 -6.99 0.58
N PHE A 31 -10.68 -5.94 0.09
CA PHE A 31 -10.52 -4.60 0.62
C PHE A 31 -10.88 -4.51 2.10
N ALA A 32 -12.03 -5.05 2.49
CA ALA A 32 -12.47 -5.06 3.88
C ALA A 32 -11.48 -5.81 4.78
N GLN A 33 -10.97 -6.95 4.33
CA GLN A 33 -9.93 -7.71 5.06
C GLN A 33 -8.64 -6.90 5.21
N ALA A 34 -8.17 -6.26 4.14
CA ALA A 34 -6.94 -5.48 4.19
C ALA A 34 -7.06 -4.25 5.10
N VAL A 35 -8.13 -3.45 4.95
CA VAL A 35 -8.37 -2.25 5.78
C VAL A 35 -8.47 -2.61 7.26
N THR A 36 -9.14 -3.71 7.59
CA THR A 36 -9.27 -4.16 9.00
C THR A 36 -7.99 -4.75 9.56
N ALA A 37 -7.12 -5.33 8.72
CA ALA A 37 -5.84 -5.89 9.13
C ALA A 37 -4.75 -4.84 9.37
N ILE A 38 -4.73 -3.75 8.62
CA ILE A 38 -3.71 -2.69 8.72
C ILE A 38 -3.39 -2.26 10.17
N PRO A 39 -4.37 -1.89 11.03
CA PRO A 39 -4.09 -1.45 12.40
C PRO A 39 -3.73 -2.61 13.35
N GLN A 40 -3.85 -3.87 12.91
CA GLN A 40 -3.52 -5.06 13.70
C GLN A 40 -2.10 -5.57 13.40
N LEU A 41 -1.42 -4.95 12.42
CA LEU A 41 -0.13 -5.39 11.92
C LEU A 41 0.95 -4.35 12.22
N SER A 42 2.01 -4.79 12.88
CA SER A 42 3.23 -4.01 13.07
C SER A 42 3.87 -3.61 11.74
N LEU A 43 4.75 -2.60 11.79
CA LEU A 43 5.60 -2.23 10.66
C LEU A 43 6.55 -3.38 10.30
N THR A 44 6.77 -3.58 9.00
CA THR A 44 7.91 -4.36 8.52
C THR A 44 9.20 -3.52 8.59
N ALA A 45 10.36 -4.18 8.52
CA ALA A 45 11.65 -3.49 8.67
C ALA A 45 11.92 -2.43 7.59
N ASP A 46 11.37 -2.63 6.39
CA ASP A 46 11.57 -1.80 5.21
C ASP A 46 10.49 -0.73 5.03
N GLU A 47 9.29 -0.90 5.58
CA GLU A 47 8.19 0.07 5.46
C GLU A 47 8.58 1.50 5.86
N PRO A 48 9.24 1.74 7.02
CA PRO A 48 9.68 3.09 7.40
C PRO A 48 10.63 3.72 6.40
N VAL A 49 11.49 2.93 5.75
CA VAL A 49 12.48 3.41 4.77
C VAL A 49 11.77 3.99 3.54
N TYR A 50 10.76 3.28 3.02
CA TYR A 50 9.99 3.77 1.87
C TYR A 50 9.15 4.99 2.21
N ILE A 51 8.46 4.95 3.34
CA ILE A 51 7.57 6.03 3.77
C ILE A 51 8.37 7.31 4.02
N VAL A 52 9.48 7.21 4.75
CA VAL A 52 10.27 8.39 5.10
C VAL A 52 10.99 8.99 3.90
N ALA A 53 11.48 8.16 2.97
CA ALA A 53 12.15 8.64 1.77
C ALA A 53 11.18 9.43 0.86
N GLY A 54 9.96 8.91 0.69
CA GLY A 54 8.89 9.60 -0.04
C GLY A 54 8.47 10.90 0.64
N TYR A 55 8.25 10.87 1.95
CA TYR A 55 7.88 12.06 2.72
C TYR A 55 8.95 13.15 2.63
N ALA A 56 10.22 12.77 2.76
CA ALA A 56 11.33 13.68 2.65
C ALA A 56 11.41 14.33 1.26
N PHE A 57 11.26 13.54 0.19
CA PHE A 57 11.23 14.08 -1.16
C PHE A 57 10.04 15.02 -1.38
N LEU A 58 8.82 14.64 -0.99
CA LEU A 58 7.62 15.47 -1.13
C LEU A 58 7.73 16.80 -0.36
N ARG A 59 8.44 16.82 0.78
CA ARG A 59 8.63 18.02 1.61
C ARG A 59 9.77 18.93 1.15
N SER A 60 10.82 18.38 0.57
CA SER A 60 12.06 19.12 0.27
C SER A 60 12.39 19.26 -1.22
N GLY A 61 11.81 18.42 -2.08
CA GLY A 61 12.25 18.23 -3.46
C GLY A 61 13.62 17.55 -3.60
N ASP A 62 14.22 17.08 -2.51
CA ASP A 62 15.57 16.51 -2.49
C ASP A 62 15.54 14.98 -2.52
N LEU A 63 16.24 14.39 -3.50
CA LEU A 63 16.31 12.95 -3.74
C LEU A 63 17.33 12.21 -2.85
N ARG A 64 18.05 12.89 -1.95
CA ARG A 64 19.14 12.28 -1.14
C ARG A 64 18.72 11.03 -0.37
N MET A 65 17.46 10.96 0.06
CA MET A 65 16.91 9.81 0.78
C MET A 65 16.31 8.78 -0.17
N ALA A 66 15.69 9.23 -1.26
CA ALA A 66 15.09 8.36 -2.27
C ALA A 66 16.14 7.47 -2.96
N THR A 67 17.35 7.99 -3.20
CA THR A 67 18.46 7.22 -3.78
C THR A 67 18.95 6.10 -2.86
N GLN A 68 18.81 6.26 -1.54
CA GLN A 68 19.20 5.25 -0.56
C GLN A 68 18.17 4.13 -0.42
N ALA A 69 16.90 4.43 -0.66
CA ALA A 69 15.82 3.44 -0.66
C ALA A 69 15.91 2.43 -1.82
N GLN A 70 16.91 2.51 -2.71
CA GLN A 70 17.19 1.56 -3.81
C GLN A 70 16.09 1.39 -4.86
N HIS A 71 15.03 2.19 -4.83
CA HIS A 71 13.90 2.12 -5.74
C HIS A 71 13.61 3.49 -6.38
N PRO A 72 13.02 3.53 -7.60
CA PRO A 72 12.50 4.76 -8.16
C PRO A 72 11.51 5.44 -7.19
N PRO A 73 11.48 6.78 -7.14
CA PRO A 73 10.81 7.50 -6.06
C PRO A 73 9.28 7.41 -6.12
N LEU A 74 8.71 7.07 -7.28
CA LEU A 74 7.25 7.04 -7.50
C LEU A 74 6.47 6.31 -6.40
N ILE A 75 6.89 5.09 -6.03
CA ILE A 75 6.14 4.31 -5.03
C ILE A 75 6.31 4.89 -3.62
N GLN A 76 7.47 5.47 -3.32
CA GLN A 76 7.78 6.11 -2.04
C GLN A 76 6.93 7.38 -1.89
N GLU A 77 6.87 8.20 -2.93
CA GLU A 77 6.04 9.39 -2.99
C GLU A 77 4.56 9.04 -2.85
N LEU A 78 4.10 8.03 -3.60
CA LEU A 78 2.71 7.63 -3.56
C LEU A 78 2.29 7.12 -2.18
N THR A 79 3.14 6.32 -1.51
CA THR A 79 2.87 5.85 -0.14
C THR A 79 2.92 6.98 0.88
N ALA A 80 3.82 7.95 0.71
CA ALA A 80 3.95 9.08 1.63
C ALA A 80 2.95 10.22 1.38
N LEU A 81 2.31 10.29 0.21
CA LEU A 81 1.42 11.39 -0.16
C LEU A 81 0.29 11.65 0.84
N PRO A 82 -0.41 10.62 1.37
CA PRO A 82 -1.45 10.84 2.39
C PRO A 82 -0.92 11.48 3.68
N LEU A 83 0.36 11.31 4.00
CA LEU A 83 0.95 11.89 5.21
C LEU A 83 1.06 13.42 5.13
N LEU A 84 0.95 14.01 3.93
CA LEU A 84 0.90 15.47 3.79
C LEU A 84 -0.42 16.08 4.28
N LEU A 85 -1.45 15.25 4.51
CA LEU A 85 -2.76 15.67 5.02
C LEU A 85 -2.82 15.68 6.56
N GLN A 86 -1.72 15.37 7.23
CA GLN A 86 -1.62 15.29 8.69
C GLN A 86 -0.33 15.99 9.17
N PRO A 87 -0.23 16.29 10.48
CA PRO A 87 1.02 16.80 11.05
C PRO A 87 2.16 15.81 10.82
N GLY A 88 3.32 16.33 10.41
CA GLY A 88 4.52 15.55 10.17
C GLY A 88 5.76 16.31 10.64
N PRO A 89 6.90 15.62 10.79
CA PRO A 89 8.12 16.22 11.30
C PRO A 89 8.71 17.23 10.31
N GLU A 90 9.39 18.23 10.85
CA GLU A 90 10.35 19.05 10.09
C GLU A 90 11.60 18.22 9.83
N LEU A 91 12.05 18.14 8.57
CA LEU A 91 13.13 17.24 8.19
C LEU A 91 14.45 17.56 8.90
N ASP A 92 14.78 18.85 9.05
CA ASP A 92 16.00 19.31 9.71
C ASP A 92 16.06 18.99 11.21
N SER A 93 14.92 18.66 11.83
CA SER A 93 14.85 18.24 13.23
C SER A 93 15.16 16.76 13.44
N LEU A 94 15.16 15.95 12.36
CA LEU A 94 15.34 14.51 12.45
C LEU A 94 16.81 14.11 12.29
N ASP A 95 17.27 13.20 13.16
CA ASP A 95 18.60 12.62 13.03
C ASP A 95 18.76 11.89 11.70
N GLY A 96 19.96 11.93 11.12
CA GLY A 96 20.25 11.34 9.80
C GLY A 96 19.81 12.16 8.58
N TRP A 97 18.96 13.19 8.70
CA TRP A 97 18.56 14.01 7.54
C TRP A 97 19.75 14.73 6.89
N ARG A 98 20.54 15.44 7.70
CA ARG A 98 21.67 16.26 7.24
C ARG A 98 22.81 15.42 6.67
N THR A 99 23.08 14.26 7.26
CA THR A 99 24.12 13.33 6.82
C THR A 99 23.65 12.36 5.75
N ALA A 100 22.36 12.42 5.37
CA ALA A 100 21.73 11.46 4.49
C ALA A 100 21.97 10.01 4.97
N GLU A 101 21.69 9.73 6.24
CA GLU A 101 21.83 8.39 6.83
C GLU A 101 20.45 7.79 7.08
N MET A 102 19.97 6.97 6.14
CA MET A 102 18.66 6.32 6.24
C MET A 102 18.49 5.47 7.52
N SER A 103 19.57 4.82 7.98
CA SER A 103 19.60 4.00 9.18
C SER A 103 19.30 4.76 10.48
N ARG A 104 19.52 6.08 10.50
CA ARG A 104 19.14 6.96 11.62
C ARG A 104 17.82 7.68 11.36
N PHE A 105 17.61 8.06 10.10
CA PHE A 105 16.47 8.86 9.69
C PHE A 105 15.14 8.12 9.79
N ALA A 106 15.07 6.86 9.34
CA ALA A 106 13.84 6.07 9.44
C ALA A 106 13.42 5.82 10.91
N PRO A 107 14.31 5.39 11.83
CA PRO A 107 13.95 5.29 13.25
C PRO A 107 13.56 6.63 13.89
N ALA A 108 14.25 7.73 13.56
CA ALA A 108 13.91 9.06 14.09
C ALA A 108 12.49 9.50 13.66
N PHE A 109 12.12 9.22 12.42
CA PHE A 109 10.78 9.50 11.89
C PHE A 109 9.70 8.67 12.60
N VAL A 110 9.92 7.37 12.79
CA VAL A 110 9.01 6.49 13.53
C VAL A 110 8.86 6.96 14.97
N ALA A 111 9.97 7.30 15.63
CA ALA A 111 9.98 7.81 17.00
C ALA A 111 9.22 9.14 17.13
N TRP A 112 9.32 10.02 16.13
CA TRP A 112 8.59 11.30 16.12
C TRP A 112 7.07 11.10 16.10
N TYR A 113 6.57 10.16 15.27
CA TYR A 113 5.13 9.89 15.20
C TYR A 113 4.58 9.29 16.50
N GLY A 114 5.37 8.46 17.20
CA GLY A 114 5.00 7.92 18.51
C GLY A 114 3.59 7.33 18.52
N GLY A 115 2.69 7.88 19.34
CA GLY A 115 1.30 7.43 19.44
C GLY A 115 0.43 7.68 18.20
N ALA A 116 0.87 8.52 17.25
CA ALA A 116 0.19 8.76 15.98
C ALA A 116 0.70 7.84 14.84
N LEU A 117 1.64 6.93 15.13
CA LEU A 117 2.25 6.05 14.14
C LEU A 117 1.21 5.16 13.46
N ASP A 118 0.25 4.62 14.20
CA ASP A 118 -0.80 3.75 13.63
C ASP A 118 -1.66 4.47 12.59
N ALA A 119 -1.98 5.75 12.83
CA ALA A 119 -2.72 6.56 11.87
C ALA A 119 -1.87 6.86 10.62
N ALA A 120 -0.58 7.16 10.81
CA ALA A 120 0.34 7.44 9.72
C ALA A 120 0.60 6.20 8.85
N THR A 121 0.81 5.03 9.46
CA THR A 121 0.99 3.77 8.73
C THR A 121 -0.28 3.33 8.03
N PHE A 122 -1.45 3.58 8.65
CA PHE A 122 -2.72 3.37 7.99
C PHE A 122 -2.82 4.19 6.70
N ALA A 123 -2.58 5.49 6.81
CA ALA A 123 -2.59 6.38 5.65
C ALA A 123 -1.56 5.95 4.59
N ALA A 124 -0.36 5.54 5.01
CA ALA A 124 0.73 5.13 4.11
C ALA A 124 0.44 3.84 3.31
N ARG A 125 -0.31 2.91 3.90
CA ARG A 125 -0.66 1.62 3.27
C ARG A 125 -1.83 1.74 2.29
N MET A 126 -2.68 2.77 2.42
CA MET A 126 -3.87 2.96 1.56
C MET A 126 -3.55 3.03 0.06
N PRO A 127 -2.55 3.80 -0.41
CA PRO A 127 -2.23 3.86 -1.84
C PRO A 127 -1.81 2.51 -2.41
N VAL A 128 -1.04 1.71 -1.67
CA VAL A 128 -0.63 0.36 -2.08
C VAL A 128 -1.84 -0.57 -2.17
N LEU A 129 -2.75 -0.51 -1.19
CA LEU A 129 -3.99 -1.28 -1.21
C LEU A 129 -4.89 -0.90 -2.39
N LEU A 130 -5.03 0.39 -2.70
CA LEU A 130 -5.81 0.87 -3.83
C LEU A 130 -5.20 0.46 -5.17
N LEU A 131 -3.86 0.44 -5.29
CA LEU A 131 -3.18 -0.11 -6.47
C LEU A 131 -3.44 -1.61 -6.63
N ALA A 132 -3.40 -2.38 -5.54
CA ALA A 132 -3.70 -3.81 -5.57
C ALA A 132 -5.15 -4.06 -6.05
N LEU A 133 -6.10 -3.26 -5.57
CA LEU A 133 -7.50 -3.31 -6.03
C LEU A 133 -7.65 -2.95 -7.50
N LEU A 134 -7.02 -1.86 -7.94
CA LEU A 134 -7.07 -1.41 -9.33
C LEU A 134 -6.49 -2.47 -10.27
N TRP A 135 -5.36 -3.06 -9.89
CA TRP A 135 -4.75 -4.14 -10.65
C TRP A 135 -5.67 -5.36 -10.71
N GLY A 136 -6.20 -5.81 -9.56
CA GLY A 136 -7.15 -6.91 -9.51
C GLY A 136 -8.39 -6.67 -10.38
N ALA A 137 -8.96 -5.47 -10.34
CA ALA A 137 -10.10 -5.09 -11.17
C ALA A 137 -9.78 -5.06 -12.67
N SER A 138 -8.54 -4.78 -13.07
CA SER A 138 -8.13 -4.73 -14.48
C SER A 138 -7.93 -6.10 -15.14
N LEU A 139 -7.76 -7.15 -14.34
CA LEU A 139 -7.52 -8.52 -14.83
C LEU A 139 -8.78 -9.29 -15.23
N PHE A 140 -9.97 -8.83 -14.81
CA PHE A 140 -11.26 -9.53 -14.96
C PHE A 140 -12.29 -8.67 -15.68
#